data_AF-A0A940D5W4-F1
#
_entry.id   AF-A0A940D5W4-F1
#
_cell.length_a   1.000
_cell.length_b   1.000
_cell.length_c   1.000
_cell.angle_alpha   90.00
_cell.angle_beta   90.00
_cell.angle_gamma   90.00
#
_symmetry.space_group_name_H-M   'P 1'
#
loop_
_entity.id
_entity.type
_entity.pdbx_description
1 polymer ?
#
loop_
_entity_poly.entity_id
_entity_poly.type
_entity_poly.pdbx_seq_one_letter_code
_entity_poly.pdbx_strand_id
1 'polypeptide(L)'
;MKMDSTTFPVLGPSNLKPIGSVELPFKTYHVQGLAVTDRAFFLSSVDEINNRGLLWKVDRSTLEPKKEQDLAREITPGELTIHVGGIFYDGKYLWAPAAGYKRESGSFIFAIEPSDMEIVKVLKFDDHIGAVASNGKDRLYLANWDSVYIYITDFEGNILKKILNPGISQRMGYVCAYQDIHYDFESGLLLCNGDTRKPRELPEGYIFGYPYFHGYEDIFGMVDWLDLDTGKVVKRVETGFTSCKTGRIPLSHEGFSVHKGTFYFSPEDNVTTIYMFKLIPSTKPYLP
;
A
#
# COMPACT_ATOMS: atom_id res chain seq x y z
N MET A 1 31.87 -2.90 19.64
CA MET A 1 31.32 -3.38 18.36
C MET A 1 29.92 -2.78 18.24
N LYS A 2 29.74 -1.70 17.47
CA LYS A 2 28.39 -1.13 17.26
C LYS A 2 27.64 -2.11 16.36
N MET A 3 26.56 -2.72 16.85
CA MET A 3 25.66 -3.49 16.00
C MET A 3 25.20 -2.58 14.85
N ASP A 4 25.37 -3.06 13.62
CA ASP A 4 24.88 -2.36 12.44
C ASP A 4 23.35 -2.29 12.50
N SER A 5 22.80 -1.08 12.39
CA SER A 5 21.37 -0.78 12.60
C SER A 5 20.45 -1.27 11.46
N THR A 6 20.99 -2.11 10.58
CA THR A 6 20.41 -2.62 9.33
C THR A 6 19.96 -4.07 9.41
N THR A 7 20.31 -4.80 10.49
CA THR A 7 20.06 -6.25 10.57
C THR A 7 18.66 -6.56 11.13
N PHE A 8 17.78 -7.08 10.27
CA PHE A 8 16.47 -7.64 10.62
C PHE A 8 16.25 -8.96 9.86
N PRO A 9 15.41 -9.87 10.38
CA PRO A 9 15.11 -11.12 9.70
C PRO A 9 14.43 -10.88 8.35
N VAL A 10 15.00 -11.45 7.29
CA VAL A 10 14.40 -11.49 5.95
C VAL A 10 13.98 -12.92 5.62
N LEU A 11 12.75 -13.05 5.15
CA LEU A 11 12.18 -14.27 4.58
C LEU A 11 12.18 -14.16 3.06
N GLY A 12 12.53 -15.23 2.37
CA GLY A 12 12.55 -15.24 0.90
C GLY A 12 11.16 -15.53 0.31
N PRO A 13 11.00 -15.43 -1.02
CA PRO A 13 9.73 -15.69 -1.69
C PRO A 13 9.16 -17.09 -1.44
N SER A 14 10.01 -18.09 -1.19
CA SER A 14 9.57 -19.45 -0.84
C SER A 14 8.83 -19.55 0.48
N ASN A 15 8.91 -18.53 1.35
CA ASN A 15 8.14 -18.45 2.59
C ASN A 15 6.69 -18.03 2.34
N LEU A 16 6.34 -17.48 1.18
CA LEU A 16 4.95 -17.27 0.77
C LEU A 16 4.46 -18.54 0.05
N LYS A 17 3.80 -19.44 0.78
CA LYS A 17 3.24 -20.65 0.17
C LYS A 17 1.92 -20.30 -0.52
N PRO A 18 1.79 -20.50 -1.84
CA PRO A 18 0.52 -20.26 -2.53
C PRO A 18 -0.54 -21.21 -2.00
N ILE A 19 -1.74 -20.68 -1.77
CA ILE A 19 -2.92 -21.46 -1.34
C ILE A 19 -4.11 -21.30 -2.28
N GLY A 20 -4.07 -20.34 -3.22
CA GLY A 20 -5.08 -20.17 -4.25
C GLY A 20 -4.97 -18.84 -4.97
N SER A 21 -5.83 -18.65 -5.97
CA SER A 21 -6.06 -17.37 -6.63
C SER A 21 -7.49 -17.31 -7.16
N VAL A 22 -8.01 -16.10 -7.36
CA VAL A 22 -9.28 -15.85 -8.03
C VAL A 22 -9.11 -14.67 -8.99
N GLU A 23 -9.62 -14.81 -10.21
CA GLU A 23 -9.66 -13.72 -11.19
C GLU A 23 -11.02 -13.02 -11.12
N LEU A 24 -11.01 -11.69 -11.04
CA LEU A 24 -12.23 -10.89 -11.03
C LEU A 24 -12.83 -10.86 -12.45
N PRO A 25 -14.11 -11.22 -12.65
CA PRO A 25 -14.69 -11.42 -13.98
C PRO A 25 -15.14 -10.11 -14.66
N PHE A 26 -14.51 -8.97 -14.32
CA PHE A 26 -14.87 -7.65 -14.82
C PHE A 26 -13.64 -6.75 -14.92
N LYS A 27 -13.79 -5.61 -15.62
CA LYS A 27 -12.69 -4.67 -15.81
C LYS A 27 -12.43 -3.84 -14.55
N THR A 28 -11.23 -3.95 -14.00
CA THR A 28 -10.75 -3.26 -12.79
C THR A 28 -9.82 -2.08 -13.10
N TYR A 29 -9.46 -1.85 -14.36
CA TYR A 29 -8.54 -0.76 -14.77
C TYR A 29 -7.19 -0.84 -14.06
N HIS A 30 -6.57 0.28 -13.66
CA HIS A 30 -5.29 0.25 -12.97
C HIS A 30 -5.49 0.07 -11.46
N VAL A 31 -5.14 -1.10 -10.91
CA VAL A 31 -5.38 -1.41 -9.49
C VAL A 31 -4.36 -0.72 -8.59
N GLN A 32 -4.78 -0.37 -7.38
CA GLN A 32 -3.96 0.36 -6.42
C GLN A 32 -3.93 -0.31 -5.04
N GLY A 33 -5.09 -0.50 -4.41
CA GLY A 33 -5.22 -0.99 -3.03
C GLY A 33 -6.19 -2.15 -2.87
N LEU A 34 -6.02 -2.94 -1.80
CA LEU A 34 -6.87 -4.11 -1.51
C LEU A 34 -7.20 -4.27 -0.01
N ALA A 35 -8.48 -4.24 0.35
CA ALA A 35 -8.93 -4.63 1.68
C ALA A 35 -9.80 -5.90 1.63
N VAL A 36 -9.45 -6.92 2.41
CA VAL A 36 -10.19 -8.19 2.47
C VAL A 36 -10.93 -8.34 3.80
N THR A 37 -12.21 -8.66 3.72
CA THR A 37 -13.05 -9.04 4.88
C THR A 37 -13.57 -10.46 4.70
N ASP A 38 -14.39 -10.97 5.62
CA ASP A 38 -15.04 -12.28 5.44
C ASP A 38 -15.94 -12.35 4.21
N ARG A 39 -16.61 -11.24 3.86
CA ARG A 39 -17.67 -11.21 2.84
C ARG A 39 -17.30 -10.46 1.57
N ALA A 40 -16.39 -9.49 1.65
CA ALA A 40 -16.07 -8.60 0.55
C ALA A 40 -14.57 -8.50 0.26
N PHE A 41 -14.23 -8.45 -1.02
CA PHE A 41 -13.02 -7.79 -1.49
C PHE A 41 -13.37 -6.33 -1.75
N PHE A 42 -12.62 -5.42 -1.16
CA PHE A 42 -12.61 -4.02 -1.54
C PHE A 42 -11.36 -3.76 -2.35
N LEU A 43 -11.49 -3.05 -3.47
CA LEU A 43 -10.41 -2.76 -4.39
C LEU A 43 -10.47 -1.28 -4.72
N SER A 44 -9.34 -0.59 -4.75
CA SER A 44 -9.24 0.73 -5.37
C SER A 44 -8.55 0.64 -6.72
N SER A 45 -8.95 1.50 -7.65
CA SER A 45 -8.37 1.54 -8.98
C SER A 45 -8.52 2.91 -9.66
N VAL A 46 -7.80 3.11 -10.76
CA VAL A 46 -7.84 4.33 -11.57
C VAL A 46 -8.32 4.00 -12.98
N ASP A 47 -9.34 4.71 -13.44
CA ASP A 47 -9.72 4.77 -14.86
C ASP A 47 -9.21 6.10 -15.44
N GLU A 48 -7.93 6.10 -15.85
CA GLU A 48 -7.24 7.30 -16.34
C GLU A 48 -7.95 7.91 -17.56
N ILE A 49 -8.49 7.07 -18.44
CA ILE A 49 -9.14 7.52 -19.68
C ILE A 49 -10.34 8.42 -19.37
N ASN A 50 -11.08 8.08 -18.30
CA ASN A 50 -12.30 8.79 -17.92
C ASN A 50 -12.11 9.69 -16.68
N ASN A 51 -10.87 9.85 -16.20
CA ASN A 51 -10.54 10.62 -14.99
C ASN A 51 -11.33 10.17 -13.74
N ARG A 52 -11.43 8.87 -13.51
CA ARG A 52 -12.18 8.32 -12.36
C ARG A 52 -11.26 7.65 -11.37
N GLY A 53 -11.50 7.92 -10.09
CA GLY A 53 -10.84 7.25 -8.97
C GLY A 53 -11.83 6.31 -8.32
N LEU A 54 -11.71 5.01 -8.58
CA LEU A 54 -12.75 4.05 -8.29
C LEU A 54 -12.48 3.29 -7.00
N LEU A 55 -13.55 3.04 -6.24
CA LEU A 55 -13.58 2.09 -5.14
C LEU A 55 -14.65 1.05 -5.43
N TRP A 56 -14.31 -0.21 -5.27
CA TRP A 56 -15.17 -1.36 -5.56
C TRP A 56 -15.49 -2.12 -4.28
N LYS A 57 -16.71 -2.63 -4.19
CA LYS A 57 -17.10 -3.68 -3.24
C LYS A 57 -17.53 -4.91 -4.02
N VAL A 58 -16.78 -5.99 -3.89
CA VAL A 58 -17.00 -7.26 -4.59
C VAL A 58 -17.37 -8.33 -3.58
N ASP A 59 -18.43 -9.10 -3.84
CA ASP A 59 -18.78 -10.24 -3.00
C ASP A 59 -17.74 -11.36 -3.17
N ARG A 60 -17.17 -11.86 -2.07
CA ARG A 60 -16.09 -12.87 -2.13
C ARG A 60 -16.55 -14.23 -2.60
N SER A 61 -17.82 -14.56 -2.41
CA SER A 61 -18.37 -15.87 -2.73
C SER A 61 -18.80 -15.97 -4.20
N THR A 62 -19.33 -14.87 -4.75
CA THR A 62 -19.82 -14.85 -6.14
C THR A 62 -18.88 -14.11 -7.10
N LEU A 63 -17.92 -13.35 -6.58
CA LEU A 63 -17.04 -12.43 -7.34
C LEU A 63 -17.80 -11.31 -8.08
N GLU A 64 -19.08 -11.11 -7.76
CA GLU A 64 -19.89 -10.06 -8.36
C GLU A 64 -19.56 -8.69 -7.75
N PRO A 65 -19.36 -7.64 -8.57
CA PRO A 65 -19.28 -6.27 -8.07
C PRO A 65 -20.66 -5.85 -7.53
N LYS A 66 -20.74 -5.60 -6.23
CA LYS A 66 -21.98 -5.17 -5.55
C LYS A 66 -22.14 -3.66 -5.57
N LYS A 67 -21.05 -2.90 -5.52
CA LYS A 67 -21.07 -1.44 -5.66
C LYS A 67 -19.73 -0.93 -6.22
N GLU A 68 -19.82 0.16 -6.97
CA GLU A 68 -18.73 0.95 -7.51
C GLU A 68 -18.98 2.40 -7.06
N GLN A 69 -17.95 3.06 -6.53
CA GLN A 69 -18.02 4.43 -6.02
C GLN A 69 -16.88 5.24 -6.64
N ASP A 70 -17.19 6.37 -7.25
CA ASP A 70 -16.19 7.32 -7.72
C ASP A 70 -15.81 8.28 -6.58
N LEU A 71 -14.53 8.31 -6.25
CA LEU A 71 -13.93 9.15 -5.21
C LEU A 71 -13.19 10.36 -5.80
N ALA A 72 -13.12 10.50 -7.12
CA ALA A 72 -12.45 11.64 -7.73
C ALA A 72 -13.09 12.96 -7.28
N ARG A 73 -12.25 13.87 -6.78
CA ARG A 73 -12.65 15.23 -6.38
C ARG A 73 -11.62 16.24 -6.86
N GLU A 74 -12.10 17.43 -7.19
CA GLU A 74 -11.21 18.56 -7.47
C GLU A 74 -10.61 19.07 -6.15
N ILE A 75 -9.28 19.12 -6.07
CA ILE A 75 -8.57 19.54 -4.85
C ILE A 75 -8.07 20.98 -4.92
N THR A 76 -7.69 21.39 -6.13
CA THR A 76 -7.40 22.76 -6.55
C THR A 76 -7.97 22.96 -7.96
N PRO A 77 -8.23 24.19 -8.42
CA PRO A 77 -8.80 24.43 -9.74
C PRO A 77 -8.01 23.74 -10.86
N GLY A 78 -8.65 22.79 -11.55
CA GLY A 78 -8.05 22.00 -12.64
C GLY A 78 -7.28 20.76 -12.20
N GLU A 79 -7.29 20.39 -10.92
CA GLU A 79 -6.60 19.21 -10.40
C GLU A 79 -7.56 18.23 -9.73
N LEU A 80 -7.75 17.07 -10.37
CA LEU A 80 -8.58 15.98 -9.87
C LEU A 80 -7.76 14.93 -9.12
N THR A 81 -8.31 14.46 -8.01
CA THR A 81 -7.76 13.39 -7.17
C THR A 81 -8.19 12.02 -7.68
N ILE A 82 -7.71 11.61 -8.84
CA ILE A 82 -8.10 10.33 -9.47
C ILE A 82 -7.30 9.13 -8.96
N HIS A 83 -6.16 9.36 -8.30
CA HIS A 83 -5.29 8.31 -7.79
C HIS A 83 -5.81 7.78 -6.44
N VAL A 84 -6.73 6.82 -6.47
CA VAL A 84 -7.21 6.17 -5.24
C VAL A 84 -6.23 5.06 -4.86
N GLY A 85 -5.34 5.36 -3.92
CA GLY A 85 -4.20 4.51 -3.56
C GLY A 85 -4.55 3.29 -2.69
N GLY A 86 -3.57 2.81 -1.92
CA GLY A 86 -3.71 1.72 -0.94
C GLY A 86 -4.79 1.98 0.11
N ILE A 87 -5.65 0.98 0.36
CA ILE A 87 -6.86 1.10 1.20
C ILE A 87 -6.82 0.13 2.37
N PHE A 88 -7.44 0.51 3.48
CA PHE A 88 -7.43 -0.32 4.70
C PHE A 88 -8.78 -0.35 5.40
N TYR A 89 -9.23 -1.54 5.79
CA TYR A 89 -10.39 -1.71 6.66
C TYR A 89 -9.96 -1.90 8.11
N ASP A 90 -10.31 -0.97 9.00
CA ASP A 90 -9.87 -0.97 10.39
C ASP A 90 -10.81 -1.72 11.36
N GLY A 91 -11.79 -2.43 10.83
CA GLY A 91 -12.85 -3.07 11.61
C GLY A 91 -14.10 -2.22 11.81
N LYS A 92 -14.05 -0.93 11.45
CA LYS A 92 -15.19 -0.02 11.47
C LYS A 92 -15.38 0.70 10.14
N TYR A 93 -14.35 1.40 9.67
CA TYR A 93 -14.36 2.15 8.42
C TYR A 93 -13.40 1.53 7.41
N LEU A 94 -13.79 1.60 6.16
CA LEU A 94 -12.87 1.47 5.03
C LEU A 94 -12.24 2.84 4.78
N TRP A 95 -10.92 2.91 4.87
CA TRP A 95 -10.16 4.11 4.61
C TRP A 95 -9.57 4.07 3.20
N ALA A 96 -9.70 5.17 2.48
CA ALA A 96 -9.13 5.31 1.14
C ALA A 96 -8.53 6.71 0.96
N PRO A 97 -7.29 6.84 0.46
CA PRO A 97 -6.75 8.11 0.01
C PRO A 97 -7.10 8.31 -1.46
N ALA A 98 -7.31 9.56 -1.89
CA ALA A 98 -7.32 9.93 -3.29
C ALA A 98 -6.45 11.16 -3.51
N ALA A 99 -5.46 11.05 -4.40
CA ALA A 99 -4.48 12.09 -4.68
C ALA A 99 -4.49 12.47 -6.17
N GLY A 100 -3.90 13.62 -6.49
CA GLY A 100 -3.65 13.99 -7.89
C GLY A 100 -2.56 13.11 -8.52
N TYR A 101 -2.50 13.02 -9.84
CA TYR A 101 -1.48 12.24 -10.56
C TYR A 101 -0.12 12.96 -10.65
N LYS A 102 0.27 13.65 -9.57
CA LYS A 102 1.52 14.40 -9.43
C LYS A 102 2.02 14.30 -7.99
N ARG A 103 3.33 14.29 -7.83
CA ARG A 103 3.97 14.15 -6.51
C ARG A 103 3.66 15.30 -5.55
N GLU A 104 3.57 16.51 -6.06
CA GLU A 104 3.31 17.72 -5.27
C GLU A 104 1.81 18.00 -5.07
N SER A 105 0.94 17.09 -5.52
CA SER A 105 -0.51 17.22 -5.33
C SER A 105 -0.92 16.99 -3.88
N GLY A 106 -2.02 17.62 -3.44
CA GLY A 106 -2.66 17.24 -2.19
C GLY A 106 -3.53 15.98 -2.34
N SER A 107 -4.12 15.56 -1.23
CA SER A 107 -5.01 14.39 -1.19
C SER A 107 -6.29 14.64 -0.40
N PHE A 108 -7.30 13.83 -0.67
CA PHE A 108 -8.40 13.58 0.25
C PHE A 108 -8.25 12.21 0.89
N ILE A 109 -8.51 12.11 2.19
CA ILE A 109 -8.62 10.85 2.92
C ILE A 109 -10.08 10.64 3.29
N PHE A 110 -10.66 9.54 2.81
CA PHE A 110 -12.06 9.18 3.00
C PHE A 110 -12.17 8.12 4.10
N ALA A 111 -13.09 8.33 5.04
CA ALA A 111 -13.65 7.26 5.85
C ALA A 111 -14.98 6.84 5.23
N ILE A 112 -15.15 5.55 5.00
CA ILE A 112 -16.25 4.99 4.22
C ILE A 112 -16.91 3.88 5.02
N GLU A 113 -18.25 3.88 5.10
CA GLU A 113 -19.02 2.80 5.70
C GLU A 113 -18.96 1.55 4.79
N PRO A 114 -18.36 0.43 5.22
CA PRO A 114 -18.20 -0.74 4.37
C PRO A 114 -19.52 -1.41 3.96
N SER A 115 -20.62 -1.22 4.70
CA SER A 115 -21.89 -1.88 4.38
C SER A 115 -22.51 -1.37 3.07
N ASP A 116 -22.47 -0.06 2.86
CA ASP A 116 -23.13 0.61 1.74
C ASP A 116 -22.18 1.52 0.94
N MET A 117 -20.92 1.65 1.33
CA MET A 117 -19.91 2.55 0.74
C MET A 117 -20.24 4.04 0.83
N GLU A 118 -21.07 4.46 1.80
CA GLU A 118 -21.30 5.88 2.04
C GLU A 118 -20.07 6.54 2.68
N ILE A 119 -19.71 7.72 2.19
CA ILE A 119 -18.59 8.50 2.72
C ILE A 119 -19.05 9.19 4.00
N VAL A 120 -18.47 8.81 5.14
CA VAL A 120 -18.83 9.36 6.46
C VAL A 120 -17.96 10.54 6.85
N LYS A 121 -16.73 10.61 6.35
CA LYS A 121 -15.78 11.69 6.64
C LYS A 121 -14.84 11.89 5.47
N VAL A 122 -14.49 13.15 5.22
CA VAL A 122 -13.47 13.56 4.27
C VAL A 122 -12.48 14.46 4.98
N LEU A 123 -11.21 14.17 4.80
CA LEU A 123 -10.10 14.97 5.29
C LEU A 123 -9.26 15.44 4.12
N LYS A 124 -8.92 16.73 4.06
CA LYS A 124 -7.94 17.25 3.11
C LYS A 124 -6.54 17.16 3.72
N PHE A 125 -5.58 16.67 2.96
CA PHE A 125 -4.17 16.58 3.36
C PHE A 125 -3.28 17.25 2.31
N ASP A 126 -2.33 18.06 2.74
CA ASP A 126 -1.48 18.89 1.86
C ASP A 126 -0.19 18.16 1.44
N ASP A 127 -0.35 16.91 0.99
CA ASP A 127 0.70 16.06 0.40
C ASP A 127 0.01 14.95 -0.42
N HIS A 128 0.76 14.30 -1.31
CA HIS A 128 0.26 13.18 -2.11
C HIS A 128 0.32 11.91 -1.26
N ILE A 129 -0.82 11.44 -0.78
CA ILE A 129 -0.96 10.25 0.04
C ILE A 129 -1.36 9.10 -0.88
N GLY A 130 -0.46 8.12 -1.02
CA GLY A 130 -0.64 6.93 -1.84
C GLY A 130 -1.17 5.73 -1.07
N ALA A 131 -1.14 5.72 0.27
CA ALA A 131 -1.74 4.64 1.06
C ALA A 131 -2.14 5.09 2.47
N VAL A 132 -3.17 4.45 3.03
CA VAL A 132 -3.69 4.74 4.38
C VAL A 132 -3.89 3.48 5.21
N ALA A 133 -3.56 3.55 6.50
CA ALA A 133 -4.00 2.60 7.51
C ALA A 133 -4.53 3.33 8.75
N SER A 134 -5.19 2.60 9.65
CA SER A 134 -5.75 3.12 10.90
C SER A 134 -5.54 2.11 12.02
N ASN A 135 -5.31 2.59 13.25
CA ASN A 135 -5.30 1.72 14.44
C ASN A 135 -6.70 1.42 15.00
N GLY A 136 -7.76 1.87 14.31
CA GLY A 136 -9.16 1.71 14.69
C GLY A 136 -9.58 2.50 15.94
N LYS A 137 -8.69 3.33 16.50
CA LYS A 137 -8.89 4.05 17.76
C LYS A 137 -8.81 5.56 17.56
N ASP A 138 -7.64 6.04 17.18
CA ASP A 138 -7.29 7.46 17.25
C ASP A 138 -6.15 7.89 16.31
N ARG A 139 -5.60 6.98 15.49
CA ARG A 139 -4.48 7.29 14.58
C ARG A 139 -4.75 6.84 13.15
N LEU A 140 -4.36 7.70 12.21
CA LEU A 140 -4.13 7.32 10.82
C LEU A 140 -2.63 7.24 10.54
N TYR A 141 -2.28 6.36 9.62
CA TYR A 141 -0.95 6.22 9.05
C TYR A 141 -1.07 6.54 7.56
N LEU A 142 -0.38 7.57 7.08
CA LEU A 142 -0.51 8.07 5.72
C LEU A 142 0.86 8.00 5.04
N ALA A 143 1.01 7.11 4.05
CA ALA A 143 2.22 7.00 3.27
C ALA A 143 2.14 7.93 2.07
N ASN A 144 3.12 8.82 1.92
CA ASN A 144 3.14 9.76 0.79
C ASN A 144 3.77 9.15 -0.47
N TRP A 145 3.93 9.93 -1.54
CA TRP A 145 4.55 9.47 -2.79
C TRP A 145 5.90 8.78 -2.54
N ASP A 146 6.05 7.55 -3.05
CA ASP A 146 7.19 6.64 -2.81
C ASP A 146 7.44 6.31 -1.34
N SER A 147 6.46 6.57 -0.49
CA SER A 147 6.54 6.43 0.96
C SER A 147 7.76 7.12 1.56
N VAL A 148 8.18 8.28 1.00
CA VAL A 148 9.30 9.05 1.57
C VAL A 148 9.03 9.35 3.04
N TYR A 149 7.78 9.70 3.35
CA TYR A 149 7.27 9.79 4.70
C TYR A 149 6.06 8.91 4.91
N ILE A 150 6.00 8.35 6.12
CA ILE A 150 4.76 7.86 6.72
C ILE A 150 4.39 8.85 7.82
N TYR A 151 3.30 9.57 7.62
CA TYR A 151 2.73 10.46 8.63
C TYR A 151 1.91 9.63 9.61
N ILE A 152 2.08 9.92 10.91
CA ILE A 152 1.14 9.50 11.94
C ILE A 152 0.32 10.72 12.32
N THR A 153 -0.99 10.64 12.14
CA THR A 153 -1.91 11.74 12.44
C THR A 153 -2.98 11.29 13.42
N ASP A 154 -3.68 12.24 14.04
CA ASP A 154 -5.01 11.97 14.57
C ASP A 154 -6.05 11.87 13.43
N PHE A 155 -7.33 11.69 13.77
CA PHE A 155 -8.41 11.59 12.77
C PHE A 155 -8.78 12.95 12.16
N GLU A 156 -8.28 14.04 12.71
CA GLU A 156 -8.40 15.42 12.25
C GLU A 156 -7.26 15.78 11.28
N GLY A 157 -6.29 14.89 11.09
CA GLY A 157 -5.13 15.06 10.20
C GLY A 157 -4.00 15.87 10.79
N ASN A 158 -4.04 16.18 12.09
CA ASN A 158 -2.93 16.83 12.75
C ASN A 158 -1.77 15.86 12.82
N ILE A 159 -0.62 16.25 12.26
CA ILE A 159 0.58 15.42 12.22
C ILE A 159 1.17 15.34 13.63
N LEU A 160 1.19 14.14 14.20
CA LEU A 160 1.80 13.83 15.49
C LEU A 160 3.25 13.40 15.33
N LYS A 161 3.56 12.69 14.23
CA LYS A 161 4.90 12.18 13.92
C LYS A 161 5.08 12.00 12.42
N LYS A 162 6.34 12.10 11.97
CA LYS A 162 6.79 11.70 10.62
C LYS A 162 7.82 10.60 10.75
N ILE A 163 7.62 9.49 10.06
CA ILE A 163 8.62 8.43 9.91
C ILE A 163 9.24 8.58 8.52
N LEU A 164 10.57 8.73 8.48
CA LEU A 164 11.31 8.70 7.21
C LEU A 164 11.39 7.27 6.69
N ASN A 165 11.20 7.09 5.38
CA ASN A 165 11.31 5.81 4.69
C ASN A 165 12.48 4.96 5.22
N PRO A 166 12.24 3.70 5.62
CA PRO A 166 13.27 2.88 6.24
C PRO A 166 14.44 2.56 5.30
N GLY A 167 14.20 2.51 3.98
CA GLY A 167 15.28 2.38 3.00
C GLY A 167 16.32 3.51 3.12
N ILE A 168 15.86 4.73 3.43
CA ILE A 168 16.70 5.91 3.66
C ILE A 168 17.24 5.92 5.09
N SER A 169 16.36 5.81 6.10
CA SER A 169 16.73 6.00 7.50
C SER A 169 17.65 4.89 8.04
N GLN A 170 17.52 3.67 7.53
CA GLN A 170 18.40 2.55 7.81
C GLN A 170 19.52 2.38 6.77
N ARG A 171 19.64 3.28 5.77
CA ARG A 171 20.69 3.25 4.74
C ARG A 171 20.79 1.91 4.01
N MET A 172 19.65 1.36 3.57
CA MET A 172 19.58 0.05 2.92
C MET A 172 20.14 0.04 1.49
N GLY A 173 20.44 1.21 0.91
CA GLY A 173 20.93 1.34 -0.47
C GLY A 173 19.83 1.43 -1.54
N TYR A 174 18.56 1.48 -1.13
CA TYR A 174 17.38 1.64 -1.98
C TYR A 174 16.24 2.29 -1.19
N VAL A 175 15.23 2.81 -1.89
CA VAL A 175 13.98 3.30 -1.28
C VAL A 175 12.96 2.16 -1.25
N CYS A 176 12.20 2.06 -0.16
CA CYS A 176 11.08 1.11 -0.06
C CYS A 176 9.79 1.83 -0.47
N ALA A 177 9.40 1.77 -1.73
CA ALA A 177 8.24 2.50 -2.23
C ALA A 177 6.96 1.71 -1.97
N TYR A 178 6.43 1.82 -0.76
CA TYR A 178 5.20 1.14 -0.39
C TYR A 178 4.00 1.71 -1.17
N GLN A 179 3.18 0.82 -1.70
CA GLN A 179 1.95 1.10 -2.45
C GLN A 179 0.70 0.84 -1.60
N ASP A 180 0.80 -0.06 -0.62
CA ASP A 180 -0.30 -0.35 0.30
C ASP A 180 0.23 -0.61 1.72
N ILE A 181 -0.51 -0.17 2.74
CA ILE A 181 -0.11 -0.28 4.16
C ILE A 181 -1.27 -0.77 5.04
N HIS A 182 -0.97 -1.67 5.97
CA HIS A 182 -1.96 -2.33 6.82
C HIS A 182 -1.52 -2.29 8.28
N TYR A 183 -2.39 -1.85 9.18
CA TYR A 183 -2.11 -1.94 10.62
C TYR A 183 -2.39 -3.35 11.12
N ASP A 184 -1.38 -4.01 11.70
CA ASP A 184 -1.57 -5.30 12.36
C ASP A 184 -1.97 -5.09 13.83
N PHE A 185 -3.24 -5.36 14.12
CA PHE A 185 -3.82 -5.21 15.45
C PHE A 185 -3.23 -6.16 16.50
N GLU A 186 -2.60 -7.27 16.08
CA GLU A 186 -1.99 -8.21 17.03
C GLU A 186 -0.62 -7.73 17.49
N SER A 187 0.23 -7.29 16.56
CA SER A 187 1.60 -6.87 16.86
C SER A 187 1.75 -5.36 17.12
N GLY A 188 0.80 -4.55 16.66
CA GLY A 188 0.89 -3.09 16.64
C GLY A 188 1.84 -2.53 15.58
N LEU A 189 2.35 -3.37 14.69
CA LEU A 189 3.25 -3.01 13.60
C LEU A 189 2.47 -2.57 12.36
N LEU A 190 3.10 -1.79 11.50
CA LEU A 190 2.56 -1.45 10.19
C LEU A 190 3.16 -2.40 9.14
N LEU A 191 2.31 -3.13 8.44
CA LEU A 191 2.70 -3.98 7.31
C LEU A 191 2.71 -3.11 6.07
N CYS A 192 3.86 -3.00 5.41
CA CYS A 192 4.04 -2.13 4.27
C CYS A 192 4.43 -2.94 3.03
N ASN A 193 3.54 -2.98 2.05
CA ASN A 193 3.73 -3.69 0.80
C ASN A 193 4.19 -2.74 -0.30
N GLY A 194 5.16 -3.16 -1.09
CA GLY A 194 5.57 -2.43 -2.29
C GLY A 194 6.89 -2.93 -2.84
N ASP A 195 7.53 -2.10 -3.64
CA ASP A 195 8.70 -2.48 -4.42
C ASP A 195 9.93 -1.66 -4.04
N THR A 196 11.11 -2.28 -4.14
CA THR A 196 12.36 -1.56 -3.97
C THR A 196 12.63 -0.70 -5.17
N ARG A 197 13.14 0.48 -4.90
CA ARG A 197 13.55 1.45 -5.90
C ARG A 197 15.05 1.71 -5.71
N LYS A 198 15.88 0.90 -6.37
CA LYS A 198 17.34 1.05 -6.37
C LYS A 198 17.74 2.07 -7.44
N PRO A 199 18.33 3.21 -7.06
CA PRO A 199 18.71 4.23 -8.04
C PRO A 199 19.74 3.72 -9.06
N ARG A 200 19.58 4.12 -10.33
CA ARG A 200 20.59 3.91 -11.39
C ARG A 200 21.81 4.81 -11.22
N GLU A 201 21.60 6.03 -10.75
CA GLU A 201 22.62 7.06 -10.62
C GLU A 201 22.52 7.77 -9.25
N LEU A 202 23.43 8.73 -9.02
CA LEU A 202 23.31 9.67 -7.91
C LEU A 202 21.97 10.44 -8.00
N PRO A 203 21.41 10.90 -6.86
CA PRO A 203 20.17 11.66 -6.87
C PRO A 203 20.24 12.86 -7.83
N GLU A 204 19.24 13.02 -8.70
CA GLU A 204 19.15 14.14 -9.64
C GLU A 204 18.87 15.47 -8.95
N GLY A 205 18.35 15.41 -7.73
CA GLY A 205 18.04 16.56 -6.92
C GLY A 205 17.48 16.16 -5.57
N TYR A 206 16.96 17.15 -4.85
CA TYR A 206 16.27 16.94 -3.59
C TYR A 206 14.86 17.51 -3.69
N ILE A 207 13.85 16.68 -3.45
CA ILE A 207 12.45 17.10 -3.31
C ILE A 207 12.10 17.00 -1.83
N PHE A 208 11.62 18.10 -1.24
CA PHE A 208 11.41 18.25 0.21
C PHE A 208 12.65 17.95 1.08
N GLY A 209 13.86 18.14 0.53
CA GLY A 209 15.12 17.83 1.22
C GLY A 209 15.57 16.38 1.13
N TYR A 210 14.92 15.55 0.29
CA TYR A 210 15.27 14.13 0.10
C TYR A 210 15.65 13.80 -1.33
N PRO A 211 16.62 12.89 -1.52
CA PRO A 211 17.12 12.54 -2.84
C PRO A 211 15.97 12.06 -3.74
N TYR A 212 15.89 12.68 -4.92
CA TYR A 212 15.02 12.26 -6.01
C TYR A 212 15.84 11.49 -7.04
N PHE A 213 15.26 10.41 -7.57
CA PHE A 213 15.91 9.52 -8.52
C PHE A 213 15.00 9.32 -9.74
N HIS A 214 15.53 9.54 -10.94
CA HIS A 214 14.83 9.20 -12.17
C HIS A 214 15.27 7.83 -12.65
N GLY A 215 14.34 6.87 -12.60
CA GLY A 215 14.59 5.49 -13.03
C GLY A 215 15.29 4.63 -11.98
N TYR A 216 14.93 3.35 -11.98
CA TYR A 216 15.43 2.35 -11.03
C TYR A 216 16.07 1.18 -11.79
N GLU A 217 17.12 0.63 -11.20
CA GLU A 217 18.01 -0.36 -11.82
C GLU A 217 17.57 -1.78 -11.49
N ASP A 218 17.22 -2.00 -10.22
CA ASP A 218 16.70 -3.25 -9.70
C ASP A 218 15.40 -2.99 -8.93
N ILE A 219 14.41 -3.85 -9.19
CA ILE A 219 13.11 -3.85 -8.50
C ILE A 219 12.86 -5.27 -8.00
N PHE A 220 12.70 -5.42 -6.69
CA PHE A 220 12.12 -6.61 -6.10
C PHE A 220 11.00 -6.22 -5.14
N GLY A 221 10.04 -7.13 -5.02
CA GLY A 221 8.87 -6.94 -4.20
C GLY A 221 9.05 -7.36 -2.75
N MET A 222 8.39 -6.66 -1.82
CA MET A 222 8.48 -6.96 -0.39
C MET A 222 7.22 -6.60 0.39
N VAL A 223 7.09 -7.23 1.57
CA VAL A 223 6.25 -6.76 2.68
C VAL A 223 7.12 -6.58 3.91
N ASP A 224 7.16 -5.37 4.45
CA ASP A 224 7.88 -5.01 5.66
C ASP A 224 6.95 -4.93 6.87
N TRP A 225 7.45 -5.34 8.03
CA TRP A 225 6.87 -4.98 9.32
C TRP A 225 7.66 -3.80 9.86
N LEU A 226 7.01 -2.65 9.90
CA LEU A 226 7.56 -1.40 10.40
C LEU A 226 7.10 -1.17 11.84
N ASP A 227 8.07 -0.97 12.73
CA ASP A 227 7.84 -0.52 14.09
C ASP A 227 7.58 1.00 14.08
N LEU A 228 6.38 1.40 14.53
CA LEU A 228 5.92 2.78 14.47
C LEU A 228 6.60 3.71 15.48
N ASP A 229 7.19 3.17 16.55
CA ASP A 229 7.89 3.94 17.57
C ASP A 229 9.31 4.29 17.13
N THR A 230 10.00 3.33 16.52
CA THR A 230 11.38 3.48 16.06
C THR A 230 11.49 3.88 14.59
N GLY A 231 10.45 3.66 13.79
CA GLY A 231 10.46 3.85 12.34
C GLY A 231 11.33 2.84 11.59
N LYS A 232 11.63 1.69 12.20
CA LYS A 232 12.53 0.67 11.65
C LYS A 232 11.77 -0.55 11.17
N VAL A 233 12.26 -1.16 10.09
CA VAL A 233 11.84 -2.49 9.67
C VAL A 233 12.39 -3.50 10.68
N VAL A 234 11.49 -4.31 11.23
CA VAL A 234 11.82 -5.38 12.19
C VAL A 234 11.73 -6.77 11.58
N LYS A 235 11.11 -6.90 10.39
CA LYS A 235 11.00 -8.13 9.62
C LYS A 235 10.61 -7.81 8.18
N ARG A 236 11.11 -8.59 7.22
CA ARG A 236 10.69 -8.54 5.81
C ARG A 236 10.33 -9.91 5.27
N VAL A 237 9.40 -9.95 4.33
CA VAL A 237 9.30 -11.04 3.35
C VAL A 237 9.43 -10.48 1.95
N GLU A 238 10.30 -11.06 1.14
CA GLU A 238 10.39 -10.77 -0.29
C GLU A 238 9.28 -11.53 -1.03
N THR A 239 8.54 -10.87 -1.92
CA THR A 239 7.27 -11.40 -2.48
C THR A 239 7.44 -12.15 -3.80
N GLY A 240 8.56 -11.93 -4.50
CA GLY A 240 8.81 -12.51 -5.83
C GLY A 240 7.94 -11.86 -6.92
N PHE A 241 7.61 -12.64 -7.96
CA PHE A 241 6.90 -12.17 -9.15
C PHE A 241 5.67 -13.05 -9.43
N THR A 242 4.67 -12.51 -10.11
CA THR A 242 3.55 -13.30 -10.64
C THR A 242 4.04 -14.31 -11.69
N SER A 243 3.43 -15.50 -11.71
CA SER A 243 3.78 -16.58 -12.64
C SER A 243 2.79 -16.77 -13.80
N CYS A 244 1.74 -15.95 -13.87
CA CYS A 244 0.44 -16.36 -14.44
C CYS A 244 0.08 -15.65 -15.75
N LYS A 245 0.65 -14.47 -16.03
CA LYS A 245 0.35 -13.66 -17.21
C LYS A 245 1.64 -13.17 -17.87
N THR A 246 1.57 -12.76 -19.13
CA THR A 246 2.74 -12.32 -19.90
C THR A 246 3.37 -11.07 -19.28
N GLY A 247 4.54 -11.25 -18.64
CA GLY A 247 5.28 -10.17 -17.98
C GLY A 247 5.66 -10.55 -16.55
N ARG A 248 6.89 -10.20 -16.13
CA ARG A 248 7.34 -10.36 -14.73
C ARG A 248 6.85 -9.14 -13.94
N ILE A 249 5.71 -9.26 -13.26
CA ILE A 249 5.20 -8.20 -12.38
C ILE A 249 5.54 -8.58 -10.93
N PRO A 250 6.16 -7.70 -10.12
CA PRO A 250 6.34 -7.94 -8.69
C PRO A 250 5.00 -8.27 -8.02
N LEU A 251 4.98 -9.27 -7.14
CA LEU A 251 3.73 -9.66 -6.49
C LEU A 251 3.18 -8.55 -5.59
N SER A 252 4.06 -7.70 -5.06
CA SER A 252 3.77 -6.53 -4.22
C SER A 252 3.52 -5.24 -4.98
N HIS A 253 3.38 -5.28 -6.31
CA HIS A 253 3.37 -4.07 -7.11
C HIS A 253 2.26 -3.08 -6.73
N GLU A 254 1.10 -3.58 -6.27
CA GLU A 254 -0.08 -2.76 -5.96
C GLU A 254 -0.79 -3.29 -4.70
N GLY A 255 -2.09 -3.60 -4.81
CA GLY A 255 -2.95 -3.91 -3.68
C GLY A 255 -2.49 -5.12 -2.87
N PHE A 256 -2.53 -4.95 -1.54
CA PHE A 256 -2.10 -5.95 -0.58
C PHE A 256 -3.05 -6.01 0.60
N SER A 257 -3.28 -7.21 1.14
CA SER A 257 -4.09 -7.36 2.34
C SER A 257 -3.65 -8.54 3.18
N VAL A 258 -3.90 -8.47 4.49
CA VAL A 258 -3.85 -9.63 5.37
C VAL A 258 -5.19 -9.82 6.05
N HIS A 259 -5.79 -10.99 5.87
CA HIS A 259 -7.04 -11.36 6.54
C HIS A 259 -6.96 -12.78 7.06
N LYS A 260 -7.20 -12.96 8.36
CA LYS A 260 -7.14 -14.26 9.07
C LYS A 260 -5.87 -15.06 8.75
N GLY A 261 -4.72 -14.39 8.77
CA GLY A 261 -3.40 -14.98 8.51
C GLY A 261 -3.12 -15.35 7.04
N THR A 262 -4.02 -15.02 6.13
CA THR A 262 -3.82 -15.17 4.68
C THR A 262 -3.38 -13.84 4.08
N PHE A 263 -2.33 -13.89 3.27
CA PHE A 263 -1.79 -12.76 2.53
C PHE A 263 -2.46 -12.73 1.15
N TYR A 264 -2.95 -11.57 0.76
CA TYR A 264 -3.61 -11.32 -0.51
C TYR A 264 -2.83 -10.28 -1.31
N PHE A 265 -2.68 -10.52 -2.60
CA PHE A 265 -2.00 -9.60 -3.52
C PHE A 265 -2.80 -9.45 -4.80
N SER A 266 -2.89 -8.23 -5.33
CA SER A 266 -3.58 -7.91 -6.58
C SER A 266 -2.74 -6.99 -7.48
N PRO A 267 -1.61 -7.48 -8.02
CA PRO A 267 -0.63 -6.65 -8.73
C PRO A 267 -0.98 -6.38 -10.21
N GLU A 268 -2.10 -6.92 -10.70
CA GLU A 268 -2.45 -6.91 -12.12
C GLU A 268 -3.59 -5.94 -12.44
N ASP A 269 -3.40 -5.21 -13.53
CA ASP A 269 -4.40 -4.31 -14.09
C ASP A 269 -5.42 -5.02 -15.00
N ASN A 270 -6.49 -4.30 -15.30
CA ASN A 270 -7.60 -4.60 -16.19
C ASN A 270 -8.46 -5.76 -15.76
N VAL A 271 -7.90 -6.96 -15.65
CA VAL A 271 -8.62 -8.15 -15.18
C VAL A 271 -7.79 -8.72 -14.06
N THR A 272 -8.07 -8.22 -12.86
CA THR A 272 -7.22 -8.44 -11.69
C THR A 272 -7.37 -9.85 -11.14
N THR A 273 -6.21 -10.50 -10.95
CA THR A 273 -6.11 -11.73 -10.17
C THR A 273 -5.77 -11.38 -8.72
N ILE A 274 -6.56 -11.86 -7.76
CA ILE A 274 -6.25 -11.83 -6.34
C ILE A 274 -5.55 -13.14 -5.98
N TYR A 275 -4.26 -13.07 -5.67
CA TYR A 275 -3.45 -14.20 -5.25
C TYR A 275 -3.47 -14.37 -3.74
N MET A 276 -3.47 -15.61 -3.26
CA MET A 276 -3.59 -15.94 -1.85
C MET A 276 -2.40 -16.79 -1.39
N PHE A 277 -1.77 -16.38 -0.31
CA PHE A 277 -0.60 -17.03 0.26
C PHE A 277 -0.74 -17.22 1.76
N LYS A 278 -0.11 -18.29 2.25
CA LYS A 278 0.18 -18.46 3.67
C LYS A 278 1.65 -18.17 3.91
N LEU A 279 1.94 -17.27 4.85
CA LEU A 279 3.31 -17.05 5.29
C LEU A 279 3.78 -18.24 6.15
N ILE A 280 4.86 -18.88 5.75
CA ILE A 280 5.52 -19.96 6.48
C ILE A 280 6.76 -19.38 7.17
N PRO A 281 6.85 -19.45 8.51
CA PRO A 281 8.06 -19.09 9.23
C PRO A 281 9.26 -19.92 8.74
N SER A 282 10.42 -19.30 8.56
CA SER A 282 11.64 -20.06 8.27
C SER A 282 12.11 -20.84 9.51
N THR A 283 12.80 -21.96 9.30
CA THR A 283 13.59 -22.63 10.35
C THR A 283 14.84 -21.82 10.73
N LYS A 284 15.34 -20.97 9.83
CA LYS A 284 16.35 -19.91 10.06
C LYS A 284 16.09 -18.73 9.12
N PRO A 285 15.52 -17.59 9.57
CA PRO A 285 15.56 -16.37 8.77
C PRO A 285 17.03 -16.00 8.50
N TYR A 286 17.33 -15.40 7.34
CA TYR A 286 18.67 -14.87 7.10
C TYR A 286 18.74 -13.41 7.54
N LEU A 287 19.91 -13.01 8.01
CA LEU A 287 20.25 -11.61 8.24
C LEU A 287 20.97 -11.15 6.96
N PRO A 288 20.42 -10.16 6.24
CA PRO A 288 21.03 -9.63 5.03
C PRO A 288 22.37 -8.95 5.33
#